data_AF-A0A942P7D9-F1
#
_entry.id   AF-A0A942P7D9-F1
#
_cell.length_a   1.000
_cell.length_b   1.000
_cell.length_c   1.000
_cell.angle_alpha   90.00
_cell.angle_beta   90.00
_cell.angle_gamma   90.00
#
_symmetry.space_group_name_H-M   'P 1'
#
loop_
_entity.id
_entity.type
_entity.pdbx_description
1 polymer ?
#
loop_
_entity_poly.entity_id
_entity_poly.type
_entity_poly.pdbx_seq_one_letter_code
_entity_poly.pdbx_strand_id
1 'polypeptide(L)' 'YMCSMNAMKTNIACKTLYDRLRANGKTGKQALIAVCNKLLKQVFAVVKHNSLYQPNYCSAKP' A
#
# COMPACT_ATOMS: atom_id res chain seq x y z
N TYR A 1 -1.54 -12.10 3.46
CA TYR A 1 -2.74 -11.80 4.28
C TYR A 1 -2.36 -11.11 5.58
N MET A 2 -1.52 -11.72 6.45
CA MET A 2 -1.08 -11.12 7.72
C MET A 2 -0.34 -9.78 7.54
N CYS A 3 0.63 -9.70 6.62
CA CYS A 3 1.37 -8.46 6.36
C CYS A 3 0.47 -7.33 5.86
N SER A 4 -0.52 -7.66 5.01
CA SER A 4 -1.51 -6.72 4.50
C SER A 4 -2.38 -6.17 5.62
N MET A 5 -2.74 -6.98 6.61
CA MET A 5 -3.55 -6.54 7.75
C MET A 5 -2.81 -5.57 8.67
N ASN A 6 -1.53 -5.81 8.94
CA ASN A 6 -0.69 -4.88 9.69
C ASN A 6 -0.49 -3.56 8.92
N ALA A 7 -0.21 -3.65 7.61
CA ALA A 7 -0.07 -2.48 6.77
C ALA A 7 -1.31 -1.60 6.68
N MET A 8 -2.52 -2.17 6.70
CA MET A 8 -3.75 -1.37 6.77
C MET A 8 -3.85 -0.55 8.06
N LYS A 9 -3.18 -0.97 9.15
CA LYS A 9 -3.17 -0.23 10.42
C LYS A 9 -2.06 0.83 10.45
N THR A 10 -0.88 0.50 9.96
CA THR A 10 0.31 1.35 10.08
C THR A 10 0.52 2.29 8.89
N ASN A 11 0.00 1.94 7.71
CA ASN A 11 0.20 2.69 6.47
C ASN A 11 -1.12 3.31 5.99
N ILE A 12 -1.23 4.63 6.12
CA ILE A 12 -2.42 5.41 5.73
C ILE A 12 -2.77 5.17 4.26
N ALA A 13 -1.77 5.13 3.37
CA ALA A 13 -2.00 4.92 1.94
C ALA A 13 -2.50 3.51 1.59
N CYS A 14 -2.23 2.52 2.45
CA CYS A 14 -2.79 1.16 2.35
C CYS A 14 -4.20 1.09 2.92
N LYS A 15 -4.47 1.77 4.04
CA LYS A 15 -5.82 1.91 4.63
C LYS A 15 -6.79 2.55 3.65
N THR A 16 -6.44 3.72 3.10
CA THR A 16 -7.25 4.43 2.12
C THR A 16 -7.53 3.58 0.87
N LEU A 17 -6.55 2.79 0.43
CA LEU A 17 -6.76 1.88 -0.70
C LEU A 17 -7.79 0.79 -0.36
N TYR A 18 -7.68 0.19 0.83
CA TYR A 18 -8.61 -0.84 1.27
C TYR A 18 -10.03 -0.29 1.42
N ASP A 19 -10.19 0.84 2.10
CA ASP A 19 -11.48 1.47 2.34
C ASP A 19 -12.15 1.88 1.03
N ARG A 20 -11.38 2.44 0.08
CA ARG A 20 -11.88 2.75 -1.27
C ARG A 20 -12.36 1.51 -2.02
N LEU A 21 -11.60 0.41 -1.96
CA LEU A 21 -11.99 -0.83 -2.64
C LEU A 21 -13.21 -1.48 -2.00
N ARG A 22 -13.34 -1.42 -0.66
CA ARG A 22 -14.53 -1.86 0.06
C ARG A 22 -15.76 -1.01 -0.30
N ALA A 23 -15.61 0.31 -0.39
CA ALA A 23 -16.67 1.22 -0.81
C ALA A 23 -17.13 0.93 -2.25
N ASN A 24 -16.21 0.52 -3.13
CA ASN A 24 -16.51 0.08 -4.51
C ASN A 24 -17.08 -1.36 -4.59
N GLY A 25 -17.52 -1.94 -3.47
CA GLY A 25 -18.16 -3.26 -3.44
C GLY A 25 -17.22 -4.46 -3.62
N LYS A 26 -15.89 -4.27 -3.53
CA LYS A 26 -14.95 -5.41 -3.59
C LYS A 26 -14.95 -6.20 -2.29
N THR A 27 -14.75 -7.51 -2.41
CA THR A 27 -14.66 -8.38 -1.23
C THR A 27 -13.41 -8.06 -0.40
N GLY A 28 -13.46 -8.35 0.90
CA GLY A 28 -12.32 -8.10 1.80
C GLY A 28 -11.02 -8.80 1.34
N LYS A 29 -11.13 -10.01 0.78
CA LYS A 29 -9.97 -10.73 0.21
C LYS A 29 -9.36 -10.01 -0.98
N GLN A 30 -10.19 -9.54 -1.93
CA GLN A 30 -9.72 -8.78 -3.10
C GLN A 30 -9.04 -7.47 -2.67
N ALA A 31 -9.64 -6.75 -1.72
CA ALA A 31 -9.07 -5.52 -1.19
C ALA A 31 -7.72 -5.78 -0.49
N LEU A 32 -7.59 -6.88 0.27
CA LEU A 32 -6.33 -7.26 0.92
C LEU A 32 -5.23 -7.64 -0.08
N ILE A 33 -5.58 -8.35 -1.18
CA ILE A 33 -4.61 -8.64 -2.25
C ILE A 33 -4.12 -7.35 -2.92
N ALA A 34 -5.01 -6.38 -3.15
CA ALA A 34 -4.62 -5.08 -3.68
C ALA A 34 -3.68 -4.30 -2.75
N VAL A 35 -3.93 -4.33 -1.43
CA VAL A 35 -3.02 -3.78 -0.42
C VAL A 35 -1.65 -4.47 -0.46
N CYS A 36 -1.64 -5.81 -0.58
CA CYS A 36 -0.40 -6.58 -0.70
C CYS A 36 0.44 -6.15 -1.92
N ASN A 37 -0.21 -6.00 -3.08
CA ASN A 37 0.45 -5.52 -4.30
C ASN A 37 1.01 -4.10 -4.14
N LYS A 38 0.31 -3.22 -3.42
CA LYS A 38 0.81 -1.86 -3.14
C LYS A 38 2.06 -1.89 -2.25
N LEU A 39 2.06 -2.71 -1.20
CA LEU A 39 3.23 -2.88 -0.32
C LEU A 39 4.45 -3.40 -1.06
N LEU A 40 4.28 -4.43 -1.90
CA LEU A 40 5.40 -4.99 -2.67
C LEU A 40 6.05 -3.93 -3.55
N LYS A 41 5.24 -3.07 -4.20
CA LYS A 41 5.76 -1.94 -4.99
C LYS A 41 6.48 -0.91 -4.12
N GLN A 42 5.97 -0.60 -2.93
CA GLN A 42 6.62 0.32 -2.00
C GLN A 42 7.98 -0.22 -1.53
N VAL A 43 8.04 -1.50 -1.13
CA VAL A 43 9.29 -2.16 -0.71
C VAL A 43 10.28 -2.19 -1.86
N PHE A 44 9.84 -2.56 -3.06
CA PHE A 44 10.70 -2.58 -4.24
C PHE A 44 11.27 -1.18 -4.56
N ALA A 45 10.47 -0.13 -4.44
CA ALA A 45 10.93 1.24 -4.65
C ALA A 45 11.98 1.68 -3.61
N VAL A 46 11.72 1.40 -2.32
CA VAL A 46 12.65 1.68 -1.21
C VAL A 46 14.00 0.99 -1.44
N VAL A 47 13.97 -0.30 -1.76
CA VAL A 47 15.19 -1.09 -2.04
C VAL A 47 15.90 -0.58 -3.30
N LYS A 48 15.16 -0.34 -4.38
CA LYS A 48 15.72 0.13 -5.65
C LYS A 48 16.41 1.48 -5.54
N HIS A 49 15.83 2.41 -4.78
CA HIS A 49 16.37 3.76 -4.60
C HIS A 49 17.30 3.87 -3.41
N ASN A 50 17.53 2.77 -2.67
CA ASN A 50 18.27 2.74 -1.41
C ASN A 50 17.89 3.90 -0.47
N SER A 51 16.59 4.14 -0.35
CA SER A 51 16.03 5.29 0.37
C SER A 51 15.00 4.82 1.37
N LEU A 52 14.89 5.50 2.51
CA LEU A 52 13.91 5.16 3.53
C LEU A 52 12.48 5.40 3.03
N TYR A 53 11.54 4.59 3.53
CA TYR A 53 10.12 4.77 3.22
C TYR A 53 9.64 6.15 3.66
N GLN A 54 9.13 6.94 2.70
CA GLN A 54 8.54 8.24 2.96
C GLN A 54 7.02 8.20 2.64
N PRO A 55 6.14 8.46 3.61
CA PRO A 55 4.69 8.39 3.40
C PRO A 55 4.19 9.36 2.33
N ASN A 56 4.80 10.55 2.27
CA ASN A 56 4.46 11.64 1.34
C ASN A 56 5.49 11.75 0.20
N TYR A 57 6.08 10.62 -0.22
CA TYR A 57 7.03 10.63 -1.31
C TYR A 57 6.37 11.09 -2.62
N CYS A 58 6.72 12.29 -3.07
CA CYS A 58 6.43 12.77 -4.42
C CYS A 58 7.64 12.45 -5.29
N SER A 59 7.42 11.68 -6.36
CA SER A 59 8.47 11.42 -7.35
C SER A 59 8.92 12.76 -7.94
N ALA A 60 10.17 13.15 -7.69
CA ALA A 60 10.77 14.40 -8.17
C ALA A 60 11.11 14.37 -9.68
N LYS A 61 10.35 13.63 -10.48
CA LYS A 61 10.51 13.63 -11.94
C LYS A 61 9.42 14.49 -12.59
N PRO A 62 9.78 15.30 -13.60
CA PRO A 62 8.87 16.17 -14.35
C PRO A 62 7.78 15.38 -15.08
#